data_AF-A0A354NTK7-F1
#
_entry.id   AF-A0A354NTK7-F1
#
_cell.length_a   1.000
_cell.length_b   1.000
_cell.length_c   1.000
_cell.angle_alpha   90.00
_cell.angle_beta   90.00
_cell.angle_gamma   90.00
#
_symmetry.space_group_name_H-M   'P 1'
#
loop_
_entity.id
_entity.type
_entity.pdbx_description
1 polymer ?
#
loop_
_entity_poly.entity_id
_entity_poly.type
_entity_poly.pdbx_seq_one_letter_code
_entity_poly.pdbx_strand_id
1 'polypeptide(L)'
;MGNQIECLLKRVERIGIVESDSPGERIRKTVLAAFAIIVGGAAMAWGVIYVAYDEKLAGSIPLLYATGSFLSVAVFAVTMPVGFDPLSLF
;
A
#
# COMPACT_ATOMS: atom_id res chain seq x y z
N MET A 1 9.57 0.03 22.14
CA MET A 1 9.53 -0.15 20.66
C MET A 1 8.36 -1.02 20.17
N GLY A 2 7.83 -1.99 20.93
CA GLY A 2 6.70 -2.83 20.48
C GLY A 2 5.41 -2.07 20.12
N ASN A 3 5.08 -1.01 20.87
CA ASN A 3 3.83 -0.25 20.69
C ASN A 3 3.72 0.50 19.34
N GLN A 4 4.86 0.90 18.75
CA GLN A 4 4.91 1.63 17.47
C GLN A 4 4.65 0.69 16.29
N ILE A 5 5.26 -0.51 16.32
CA ILE A 5 5.07 -1.52 15.27
C ILE A 5 3.63 -2.00 15.26
N GLU A 6 3.01 -2.23 16.43
CA GLU A 6 1.60 -2.57 16.51
C GLU A 6 0.69 -1.47 15.98
N CYS A 7 0.99 -0.19 16.27
CA CYS A 7 0.23 0.93 15.72
C CYS A 7 0.33 1.01 14.20
N LEU A 8 1.52 0.79 13.64
CA LEU A 8 1.73 0.76 12.19
C LEU A 8 0.99 -0.41 11.55
N LEU A 9 1.07 -1.61 12.13
CA LEU A 9 0.36 -2.79 11.65
C LEU A 9 -1.15 -2.58 11.67
N LYS A 10 -1.73 -2.06 12.77
CA LYS A 10 -3.17 -1.72 12.84
C LYS A 10 -3.61 -0.66 11.82
N ARG A 11 -2.67 0.18 11.37
CA ARG A 11 -2.96 1.20 10.35
C ARG A 11 -2.93 0.58 8.96
N VAL A 12 -1.96 -0.29 8.69
CA VAL A 12 -1.85 -1.04 7.43
C VAL A 12 -2.98 -2.07 7.28
N GLU A 13 -3.39 -2.72 8.37
CA GLU A 13 -4.51 -3.66 8.39
C GLU A 13 -5.81 -2.97 7.97
N ARG A 14 -6.01 -1.70 8.31
CA ARG A 14 -7.19 -0.94 7.84
C ARG A 14 -7.13 -0.50 6.39
N ILE A 15 -5.99 -0.66 5.71
CA ILE A 15 -5.87 -0.28 4.30
C ILE A 15 -6.65 -1.28 3.46
N GLY A 16 -7.80 -0.82 3.01
CA GLY A 16 -8.60 -1.53 2.05
C GLY A 16 -9.35 -2.75 2.60
N ILE A 17 -9.74 -2.76 3.87
CA ILE A 17 -10.70 -3.73 4.41
C ILE A 17 -12.13 -3.17 4.28
N VAL A 18 -13.05 -3.98 3.73
CA VAL A 18 -14.51 -3.74 3.75
C VAL A 18 -15.15 -4.65 4.79
N GLU A 19 -16.26 -4.21 5.40
CA GLU A 19 -17.01 -5.04 6.36
C GLU A 19 -17.46 -6.38 5.76
N SER A 20 -17.78 -6.41 4.46
CA SER A 20 -18.17 -7.62 3.72
C SER A 20 -17.00 -8.55 3.38
N ASP A 21 -15.74 -8.13 3.58
CA ASP A 21 -14.60 -8.97 3.24
C ASP A 21 -14.54 -10.21 4.15
N SER A 22 -14.37 -11.36 3.53
CA SER A 22 -14.06 -12.60 4.23
C SER A 22 -12.72 -12.51 4.97
N PRO A 23 -12.50 -13.33 6.01
CA PRO A 23 -11.22 -13.35 6.74
C PRO A 23 -9.99 -13.55 5.82
N GLY A 24 -10.12 -14.38 4.78
CA GLY A 24 -9.05 -14.63 3.81
C GLY A 24 -8.75 -13.41 2.93
N GLU A 25 -9.76 -12.67 2.50
CA GLU A 25 -9.59 -11.44 1.73
C GLU A 25 -8.89 -10.35 2.54
N ARG A 26 -9.27 -10.20 3.82
CA ARG A 26 -8.63 -9.23 4.74
C ARG A 26 -7.14 -9.50 4.89
N ILE A 27 -6.74 -10.77 5.07
CA ILE A 27 -5.33 -11.16 5.15
C ILE A 27 -4.63 -10.85 3.83
N ARG A 28 -5.20 -11.25 2.68
CA ARG A 28 -4.59 -11.02 1.37
C ARG A 28 -4.35 -9.52 1.10
N LYS A 29 -5.34 -8.67 1.40
CA LYS A 29 -5.25 -7.22 1.22
C LYS A 29 -4.21 -6.60 2.17
N THR A 30 -4.20 -7.04 3.43
CA THR A 30 -3.19 -6.60 4.42
C THR A 30 -1.77 -6.97 3.97
N VAL A 31 -1.56 -8.19 3.48
CA VAL A 31 -0.26 -8.64 2.96
C VAL A 31 0.16 -7.82 1.75
N LEU A 32 -0.75 -7.59 0.79
CA LEU A 32 -0.47 -6.76 -0.39
C LEU A 32 -0.08 -5.33 -0.01
N ALA A 33 -0.82 -4.70 0.90
CA ALA A 33 -0.53 -3.35 1.38
C ALA A 33 0.82 -3.30 2.12
N ALA A 34 1.11 -4.27 3.00
CA ALA A 34 2.38 -4.35 3.70
C ALA A 34 3.56 -4.55 2.74
N PHE A 35 3.42 -5.43 1.74
CA PHE A 35 4.46 -5.67 0.74
C PHE A 35 4.75 -4.43 -0.09
N ALA A 36 3.70 -3.74 -0.55
CA ALA A 36 3.85 -2.50 -1.30
C ALA A 36 4.58 -1.42 -0.49
N ILE A 37 4.32 -1.32 0.82
CA ILE A 37 5.01 -0.36 1.69
C ILE A 37 6.49 -0.72 1.86
N ILE A 38 6.79 -1.98 2.17
CA ILE A 38 8.16 -2.42 2.45
C ILE A 38 9.01 -2.36 1.17
N VAL A 39 8.53 -2.99 0.10
CA VAL A 39 9.27 -3.06 -1.18
C VAL A 39 9.32 -1.70 -1.85
N GLY A 40 8.20 -0.94 -1.83
CA GLY A 40 8.17 0.42 -2.36
C GLY A 40 9.13 1.35 -1.62
N GLY A 41 9.19 1.27 -0.29
CA GLY A 41 10.12 2.05 0.52
C GLY A 41 11.58 1.71 0.22
N ALA A 42 11.91 0.42 0.11
CA ALA A 42 13.25 -0.03 -0.28
C ALA A 42 13.62 0.43 -1.70
N ALA A 43 12.69 0.34 -2.66
CA ALA A 43 12.88 0.81 -4.03
C ALA A 43 13.10 2.33 -4.09
N MET A 44 12.37 3.12 -3.29
CA MET A 44 12.62 4.56 -3.19
C MET A 44 14.02 4.86 -2.66
N ALA A 45 14.42 4.23 -1.55
CA ALA A 45 15.75 4.42 -0.98
C ALA A 45 16.85 4.07 -2.00
N TRP A 46 16.68 2.95 -2.70
CA TRP A 46 17.59 2.51 -3.75
C TRP A 46 17.64 3.48 -4.94
N GLY A 47 16.49 3.96 -5.39
CA GLY A 47 16.42 4.95 -6.48
C GLY A 47 17.09 6.27 -6.13
N VAL A 48 16.93 6.75 -4.89
CA VAL A 48 17.63 7.94 -4.39
C VAL A 48 19.14 7.73 -4.39
N ILE A 49 19.62 6.54 -3.98
CA ILE A 49 21.05 6.18 -4.05
C ILE A 49 21.56 6.32 -5.49
N TYR A 50 20.89 5.71 -6.47
CA TYR A 50 21.32 5.79 -7.87
C TYR A 50 21.38 7.22 -8.40
N VAL A 51 20.38 8.05 -8.08
CA VAL A 51 20.38 9.47 -8.46
C VAL A 51 21.56 10.22 -7.82
N ALA A 52 21.90 9.90 -6.57
CA ALA A 52 23.03 10.51 -5.87
C ALA A 52 24.40 10.13 -6.47
N TYR A 53 24.50 8.97 -7.13
CA TYR A 53 25.69 8.52 -7.87
C TYR A 53 25.68 8.93 -9.35
N ASP A 54 24.84 9.89 -9.75
CA ASP A 54 24.67 10.42 -11.12
C ASP A 54 24.10 9.43 -12.15
N GLU A 55 23.65 8.26 -11.69
CA GLU A 55 22.97 7.24 -12.50
C GLU A 55 21.46 7.51 -12.58
N LYS A 56 21.09 8.69 -13.10
CA LYS A 56 19.70 9.22 -13.06
C LYS A 56 18.68 8.32 -13.76
N LEU A 57 19.02 7.77 -14.92
CA LEU A 57 18.13 6.86 -15.66
C LEU A 57 17.83 5.60 -14.86
N ALA A 58 18.86 4.94 -14.33
CA ALA A 58 18.71 3.74 -13.52
C ALA A 58 17.98 4.03 -12.20
N GLY A 59 18.20 5.19 -11.57
CA GLY A 59 17.47 5.62 -10.38
C GLY A 59 16.00 5.97 -10.62
N SER A 60 15.66 6.47 -11.82
CA SER A 60 14.28 6.83 -12.17
C SER A 60 13.34 5.63 -12.22
N ILE A 61 13.83 4.46 -12.61
CA ILE A 61 13.04 3.22 -12.74
C ILE A 61 12.41 2.82 -11.39
N PRO A 62 13.17 2.56 -10.32
CA PRO A 62 12.60 2.18 -9.03
C PRO A 62 11.80 3.33 -8.39
N LEU A 63 12.16 4.60 -8.63
CA LEU A 63 11.40 5.76 -8.12
C LEU A 63 10.01 5.85 -8.73
N LEU A 64 9.90 5.75 -10.06
CA LEU A 64 8.62 5.79 -10.76
C LEU A 64 7.75 4.59 -10.37
N TYR A 65 8.35 3.40 -10.30
CA TYR A 65 7.62 2.19 -9.94
C TYR A 65 7.09 2.25 -8.49
N ALA A 66 7.92 2.70 -7.55
CA ALA A 66 7.51 2.87 -6.16
C ALA A 66 6.41 3.94 -6.04
N THR A 67 6.56 5.08 -6.73
CA THR A 67 5.55 6.15 -6.73
C THR A 67 4.21 5.65 -7.27
N GLY A 68 4.21 4.97 -8.42
CA GLY A 68 2.98 4.39 -9.00
C GLY A 68 2.35 3.33 -8.11
N SER A 69 3.17 2.50 -7.44
CA SER A 69 2.70 1.50 -6.48
C SER A 69 2.04 2.14 -5.26
N PHE A 70 2.66 3.18 -4.69
CA PHE A 70 2.08 3.92 -3.58
C PHE A 70 0.79 4.63 -3.95
N LEU A 71 0.72 5.24 -5.14
CA LEU A 71 -0.51 5.83 -5.64
C LEU A 71 -1.60 4.77 -5.83
N SER A 72 -1.27 3.58 -6.32
CA SER A 72 -2.23 2.48 -6.49
C SER A 72 -2.80 2.03 -5.14
N VAL A 73 -1.96 1.90 -4.11
CA VAL A 73 -2.40 1.56 -2.75
C VAL A 73 -3.22 2.70 -2.13
N ALA A 74 -2.83 3.96 -2.35
CA ALA A 74 -3.57 5.11 -1.86
C ALA A 74 -4.96 5.22 -2.52
N VAL A 75 -5.04 5.03 -3.83
CA VAL A 75 -6.31 4.96 -4.56
C VAL A 75 -7.14 3.79 -4.04
N PHE A 76 -6.55 2.61 -3.87
CA PHE A 76 -7.24 1.45 -3.29
C PHE A 76 -7.79 1.73 -1.89
N ALA A 77 -7.05 2.48 -1.06
CA ALA A 77 -7.48 2.89 0.26
C ALA A 77 -8.65 3.91 0.24
N VAL A 78 -8.73 4.76 -0.79
CA VAL A 78 -9.69 5.87 -0.88
C VAL A 78 -10.94 5.54 -1.72
N THR A 79 -10.80 4.75 -2.79
CA THR A 79 -11.88 4.45 -3.74
C THR A 79 -12.74 3.26 -3.35
N MET A 80 -12.44 2.59 -2.23
CA MET A 80 -13.36 1.57 -1.75
C MET A 80 -14.65 2.21 -1.22
N PRO A 81 -15.80 1.81 -1.78
CA PRO A 81 -17.08 2.40 -1.44
C PRO A 81 -17.44 2.03 0.00
N VAL A 82 -17.84 3.03 0.77
CA VAL A 82 -18.83 2.86 1.84
C VAL A 82 -19.96 2.05 1.22
N GLY A 83 -20.24 0.86 1.77
CA GLY A 83 -21.10 -0.14 1.13
C GLY A 83 -22.37 0.46 0.54
N PHE A 84 -22.48 0.44 -0.79
CA PHE A 84 -23.77 0.59 -1.44
C PHE A 84 -24.26 -0.82 -1.72
N ASP A 85 -25.17 -1.27 -0.88
CA ASP A 85 -25.84 -2.56 -1.01
C ASP A 85 -27.21 -2.30 -1.67
N PRO A 86 -27.36 -2.42 -3.01
CA PRO A 86 -28.61 -2.15 -3.71
C PRO A 86 -29.74 -3.13 -3.35
N LEU A 87 -29.44 -4.19 -2.60
CA LEU A 87 -30.39 -5.19 -2.10
C LEU A 87 -30.98 -4.85 -0.73
N SER A 88 -30.58 -3.74 -0.10
CA SER A 88 -31.20 -3.25 1.16
C SER A 88 -32.54 -2.50 0.93
N LEU A 89 -32.95 -2.32 -0.33
CA LEU A 89 -34.17 -1.63 -0.74
C LEU A 89 -35.24 -2.56 -1.35
N PHE A 90 -35.05 -3.88 -1.30
CA PHE A 90 -36.04 -4.87 -1.74
C PHE A 90 -36.27 -5.95 -0.68
#